data_AF-A0A395S1X4-F1
#
_entry.id   AF-A0A395S1X4-F1
#
_cell.length_a   1.000
_cell.length_b   1.000
_cell.length_c   1.000
_cell.angle_alpha   90.00
_cell.angle_beta   90.00
_cell.angle_gamma   90.00
#
_symmetry.space_group_name_H-M   'P 1'
#
loop_
_entity.id
_entity.type
_entity.pdbx_description
1 polymer ?
#
loop_
_entity_poly.entity_id
_entity_poly.type
_entity_poly.pdbx_seq_one_letter_code
_entity_poly.pdbx_strand_id
1 'polypeptide(L)'
;MEPRSLIPSWTDTPIPSITLSASGLLVLADLRTISRRTALTGGASWVDAFVLAPGLHYQQACDDLQREAPVGLMALSTQALGEMQYAVKNTMTANYLKSLCKDGEEDSITLNVGIDTPWDVIKFVGRVLEKKKVADEEEDDDADHEDWASLSDVDWLSHLLYLGSPIITLSSISFMVILEDWWGLAIMLTLIISRILNIWAIKQRMTHSEPALESLIMTEYRIDLGGGHSVRLRGPDADLQAIVTHAWLRAQSVLEGYLEAVAKLMVYMSAALGGNMTQAGAIVLSGLLLASAALLGLSNAHARGFRMHGRYAMPERKRAKTVQESLATSRSSVSTREAEAVSGLV
;
A
#
# COMPACT_ATOMS: atom_id res chain seq x y z
N MET A 1 47.31 25.19 -5.52
CA MET A 1 46.69 26.30 -4.77
C MET A 1 46.19 25.72 -3.47
N GLU A 2 46.77 26.11 -2.35
CA GLU A 2 46.25 25.71 -1.03
C GLU A 2 44.93 26.45 -0.77
N PRO A 3 43.92 25.78 -0.20
CA PRO A 3 42.68 26.45 0.21
C PRO A 3 43.04 27.56 1.21
N ARG A 4 42.48 28.75 1.01
CA ARG A 4 42.61 29.87 1.95
C ARG A 4 41.26 30.07 2.63
N SER A 5 41.19 29.84 3.93
CA SER A 5 39.99 30.17 4.70
C SER A 5 39.75 31.68 4.71
N LEU A 6 38.50 32.09 4.46
CA LEU A 6 38.08 33.51 4.51
C LEU A 6 37.91 34.01 5.95
N ILE A 7 37.86 33.08 6.91
CA ILE A 7 37.65 33.35 8.34
C ILE A 7 38.89 32.83 9.08
N PRO A 8 39.67 33.70 9.74
CA PRO A 8 40.96 33.33 10.35
C PRO A 8 40.90 32.21 11.40
N SER A 9 39.73 31.97 11.99
CA SER A 9 39.48 30.91 12.98
C SER A 9 39.04 29.57 12.37
N TRP A 10 38.88 29.48 11.05
CA TRP A 10 38.53 28.23 10.38
C TRP A 10 39.79 27.53 9.88
N THR A 11 39.93 26.27 10.28
CA THR A 11 41.00 25.38 9.84
C THR A 11 40.72 24.86 8.43
N ASP A 12 41.74 24.82 7.58
CA ASP A 12 41.65 24.22 6.24
C ASP A 12 41.67 22.68 6.28
N THR A 13 41.83 22.07 7.46
CA THR A 13 41.74 20.63 7.64
C THR A 13 40.27 20.20 7.57
N PRO A 14 39.93 19.19 6.75
CA PRO A 14 38.57 18.65 6.71
C PRO A 14 38.17 18.11 8.08
N ILE A 15 36.87 18.14 8.38
CA ILE A 15 36.35 17.61 9.64
C ILE A 15 36.75 16.14 9.73
N PRO A 16 37.55 15.75 10.76
CA PRO A 16 37.99 14.36 10.90
C PRO A 16 36.76 13.46 11.08
N SER A 17 36.83 12.20 10.64
CA SER A 17 35.77 11.19 10.80
C SER A 17 34.44 11.42 10.06
N ILE A 18 34.37 12.39 9.13
CA ILE A 18 33.26 12.46 8.16
C ILE A 18 33.71 11.77 6.88
N THR A 19 33.36 10.49 6.74
CA THR A 19 33.65 9.69 5.56
C THR A 19 32.38 9.09 5.02
N LEU A 20 32.18 9.23 3.71
CA LEU A 20 31.02 8.68 3.03
C LEU A 20 31.24 7.17 2.81
N SER A 21 30.30 6.32 3.20
CA SER A 21 30.34 4.89 2.93
C SER A 21 29.35 4.49 1.84
N ALA A 22 29.60 3.37 1.16
CA ALA A 22 28.66 2.83 0.17
C ALA A 22 27.29 2.51 0.79
N SER A 23 27.28 2.01 2.03
CA SER A 23 26.04 1.76 2.79
C SER A 23 25.33 3.07 3.19
N GLY A 24 26.08 4.11 3.54
CA GLY A 24 25.54 5.46 3.78
C GLY A 24 24.94 6.09 2.53
N LEU A 25 25.57 5.91 1.37
CA LEU A 25 25.00 6.31 0.07
C LEU A 25 23.75 5.52 -0.29
N LEU A 26 23.75 4.21 -0.01
CA LEU A 26 22.59 3.35 -0.28
C LEU A 26 21.35 3.82 0.49
N VAL A 27 21.51 4.30 1.73
CA VAL A 27 20.41 4.93 2.50
C VAL A 27 19.77 6.09 1.72
N LEU A 28 20.59 6.84 0.98
CA LEU A 28 20.17 8.00 0.17
C LEU A 28 19.64 7.64 -1.21
N ALA A 29 19.59 6.36 -1.61
CA ALA A 29 19.09 6.02 -2.94
C ALA A 29 17.62 6.43 -3.06
N ASP A 30 17.26 7.08 -4.18
CA ASP A 30 15.91 7.57 -4.43
C ASP A 30 14.97 6.42 -4.85
N LEU A 31 14.51 5.66 -3.86
CA LEU A 31 13.61 4.55 -4.07
C LEU A 31 12.19 4.87 -3.56
N ARG A 32 11.22 4.84 -4.48
CA ARG A 32 9.79 5.13 -4.21
C ARG A 32 9.00 3.95 -3.62
N THR A 33 9.66 2.88 -3.17
CA THR A 33 8.97 1.67 -2.69
C THR A 33 8.13 1.94 -1.45
N ILE A 34 8.64 2.72 -0.51
CA ILE A 34 7.94 3.10 0.71
C ILE A 34 6.75 4.02 0.38
N SER A 35 6.97 5.10 -0.38
CA SER A 35 5.91 6.06 -0.72
C SER A 35 4.79 5.40 -1.51
N ARG A 36 5.13 4.49 -2.44
CA ARG A 36 4.15 3.67 -3.16
C ARG A 36 3.37 2.74 -2.24
N ARG A 37 4.01 2.12 -1.24
CA ARG A 37 3.30 1.27 -0.26
C ARG A 37 2.33 2.10 0.58
N THR A 38 2.76 3.27 1.06
CA THR A 38 1.90 4.20 1.80
C THR A 38 0.71 4.64 0.93
N ALA A 39 0.94 4.90 -0.35
CA ALA A 39 -0.14 5.17 -1.30
C ALA A 39 -1.13 3.99 -1.39
N LEU A 40 -0.66 2.79 -1.71
CA LEU A 40 -1.52 1.62 -1.90
C LEU A 40 -2.32 1.22 -0.64
N THR A 41 -1.72 1.35 0.54
CA THR A 41 -2.37 1.01 1.82
C THR A 41 -3.20 2.16 2.39
N GLY A 42 -3.14 3.33 1.78
CA GLY A 42 -3.88 4.51 2.22
C GLY A 42 -3.31 5.19 3.46
N GLY A 43 -2.17 4.74 3.99
CA GLY A 43 -1.60 5.25 5.23
C GLY A 43 -0.31 4.56 5.66
N ALA A 44 0.05 4.73 6.93
CA ALA A 44 1.20 4.07 7.53
C ALA A 44 0.87 3.45 8.89
N SER A 45 1.41 2.26 9.14
CA SER A 45 1.35 1.57 10.43
C SER A 45 2.53 1.99 11.31
N TRP A 46 2.37 1.92 12.64
CA TRP A 46 3.51 2.14 13.55
C TRP A 46 4.58 1.05 13.40
N VAL A 47 4.19 -0.15 12.98
CA VAL A 47 5.13 -1.26 12.68
C VAL A 47 6.05 -0.89 11.49
N ASP A 48 5.63 0.03 10.61
CA ASP A 48 6.46 0.53 9.50
C ASP A 48 7.69 1.31 9.97
N ALA A 49 7.77 1.68 11.26
CA ALA A 49 8.95 2.28 11.86
C ALA A 49 10.17 1.37 11.76
N PHE A 50 9.94 0.04 11.81
CA PHE A 50 10.98 -0.97 11.66
C PHE A 50 11.18 -1.41 10.20
N VAL A 51 10.47 -0.83 9.24
CA VAL A 51 10.67 -1.13 7.82
C VAL A 51 11.65 -0.10 7.26
N LEU A 52 12.94 -0.47 7.24
CA LEU A 52 14.02 0.36 6.72
C LEU A 52 14.35 -0.05 5.29
N ALA A 53 14.18 0.84 4.32
CA ALA A 53 14.60 0.63 2.94
C ALA A 53 15.18 1.94 2.38
N PRO A 54 16.06 1.89 1.36
CA PRO A 54 16.60 3.07 0.71
C PRO A 54 15.54 4.11 0.38
N GLY A 55 15.90 5.39 0.46
CA GLY A 55 14.97 6.46 0.11
C GLY A 55 14.00 6.83 1.23
N LEU A 56 14.36 6.56 2.50
CA LEU A 56 13.57 6.98 3.67
C LEU A 56 13.20 8.47 3.63
N HIS A 57 14.12 9.31 3.13
CA HIS A 57 13.94 10.75 2.99
C HIS A 57 12.94 11.14 1.89
N TYR A 58 12.50 10.19 1.06
CA TYR A 58 11.61 10.39 -0.07
C TYR A 58 10.18 9.85 0.17
N GLN A 59 9.85 9.49 1.42
CA GLN A 59 8.51 9.02 1.79
C GLN A 59 7.39 10.03 1.46
N GLN A 60 7.72 11.32 1.36
CA GLN A 60 6.77 12.37 0.95
C GLN A 60 6.50 12.46 -0.55
N ALA A 61 7.17 11.67 -1.39
CA ALA A 61 6.78 11.56 -2.79
C ALA A 61 5.38 10.98 -2.99
N CYS A 62 4.70 10.56 -1.92
CA CYS A 62 3.25 10.38 -1.95
C CYS A 62 2.50 11.67 -2.35
N ASP A 63 2.97 12.84 -1.93
CA ASP A 63 2.41 14.13 -2.33
C ASP A 63 2.71 14.43 -3.82
N ASP A 64 3.87 13.98 -4.33
CA ASP A 64 4.19 14.08 -5.75
C ASP A 64 3.32 13.14 -6.60
N LEU A 65 3.03 11.93 -6.12
CA LEU A 65 2.02 11.05 -6.74
C LEU A 65 0.66 11.76 -6.79
N GLN A 66 0.28 12.51 -5.76
CA GLN A 66 -0.93 13.32 -5.78
C GLN A 66 -0.91 14.42 -6.85
N ARG A 67 0.25 15.04 -7.14
CA ARG A 67 0.41 16.04 -8.22
C ARG A 67 0.40 15.44 -9.63
N GLU A 68 0.85 14.21 -9.79
CA GLU A 68 0.89 13.49 -11.08
C GLU A 68 -0.51 13.00 -11.54
N ALA A 69 -1.53 13.16 -10.71
CA ALA A 69 -2.87 12.66 -10.98
C ALA A 69 -3.56 13.33 -12.17
N PRO A 70 -4.29 12.55 -13.00
CA PRO A 70 -5.08 13.09 -14.08
C PRO A 70 -6.17 14.04 -13.54
N VAL A 71 -6.26 15.23 -14.13
CA VAL A 71 -7.21 16.28 -13.74
C VAL A 71 -8.45 16.20 -14.62
N GLY A 72 -9.63 16.47 -14.06
CA GLY A 72 -10.88 16.59 -14.82
C GLY A 72 -11.65 15.29 -15.04
N LEU A 73 -11.29 14.22 -14.32
CA LEU A 73 -12.06 12.98 -14.32
C LEU A 73 -13.42 13.16 -13.65
N MET A 74 -14.46 12.56 -14.25
CA MET A 74 -15.83 12.62 -13.75
C MET A 74 -16.37 11.20 -13.56
N ALA A 75 -17.02 10.97 -12.43
CA ALA A 75 -17.75 9.75 -12.10
C ALA A 75 -19.26 10.01 -12.31
N LEU A 76 -19.88 9.21 -13.17
CA LEU A 76 -21.32 9.21 -13.40
C LEU A 76 -21.95 8.13 -12.51
N SER A 77 -22.81 8.53 -11.57
CA SER A 77 -23.54 7.55 -10.75
C SER A 77 -24.80 7.09 -11.47
N THR A 78 -24.93 5.78 -11.67
CA THR A 78 -26.16 5.15 -12.13
C THR A 78 -26.99 4.78 -10.91
N GLN A 79 -27.88 5.68 -10.47
CA GLN A 79 -28.83 5.42 -9.39
C GLN A 79 -30.25 5.35 -9.95
N ALA A 80 -31.13 4.59 -9.29
CA ALA A 80 -32.54 4.46 -9.68
C ALA A 80 -33.32 5.79 -9.67
N LEU A 81 -32.78 6.84 -9.05
CA LEU A 81 -33.41 8.15 -8.86
C LEU A 81 -32.84 9.28 -9.76
N GLY A 82 -31.88 8.97 -10.64
CA GLY A 82 -31.28 9.92 -11.58
C GLY A 82 -29.76 9.80 -11.71
N GLU A 83 -29.21 10.28 -12.82
CA GLU A 83 -27.76 10.36 -13.04
C GLU A 83 -27.17 11.58 -12.34
N MET A 84 -26.26 11.36 -11.39
CA MET A 84 -25.46 12.43 -10.76
C MET A 84 -24.02 12.36 -11.25
N GLN A 85 -23.35 13.52 -11.30
CA GLN A 85 -21.96 13.62 -11.72
C GLN A 85 -21.09 14.09 -10.56
N TYR A 86 -20.05 13.33 -10.25
CA TYR A 86 -19.07 13.65 -9.22
C TYR A 86 -17.70 13.87 -9.85
N ALA A 87 -17.07 14.99 -9.55
CA ALA A 87 -15.66 15.18 -9.91
C ALA A 87 -14.79 14.22 -9.10
N VAL A 88 -13.89 13.50 -9.77
CA VAL A 88 -12.88 12.66 -9.12
C VAL A 88 -11.81 13.57 -8.53
N LYS A 89 -12.05 14.00 -7.29
CA LYS A 89 -11.12 14.87 -6.55
C LYS A 89 -10.00 14.08 -5.89
N ASN A 90 -10.22 12.79 -5.66
CA ASN A 90 -9.20 11.92 -5.10
C ASN A 90 -8.14 11.56 -6.15
N THR A 91 -6.98 12.15 -5.99
CA THR A 91 -5.81 11.96 -6.86
C THR A 91 -5.27 10.55 -6.84
N MET A 92 -5.39 9.84 -5.71
CA MET A 92 -4.92 8.47 -5.58
C MET A 92 -5.82 7.51 -6.38
N THR A 93 -7.13 7.66 -6.26
CA THR A 93 -8.11 6.95 -7.09
C THR A 93 -7.89 7.26 -8.57
N ALA A 94 -7.75 8.53 -8.93
CA ALA A 94 -7.50 8.96 -10.31
C ALA A 94 -6.25 8.28 -10.93
N ASN A 95 -5.15 8.23 -10.19
CA ASN A 95 -3.92 7.56 -10.64
C ASN A 95 -4.07 6.04 -10.74
N TYR A 96 -4.71 5.42 -9.76
CA TYR A 96 -4.92 3.98 -9.78
C TYR A 96 -5.78 3.56 -10.98
N LEU A 97 -6.88 4.28 -11.24
CA LEU A 97 -7.74 4.06 -12.39
C LEU A 97 -6.98 4.20 -13.72
N LYS A 98 -6.14 5.23 -13.84
CA LYS A 98 -5.27 5.40 -15.01
C LYS A 98 -4.25 4.28 -15.16
N SER A 99 -3.69 3.76 -14.06
CA SER A 99 -2.75 2.64 -14.09
C SER A 99 -3.42 1.35 -14.56
N LEU A 100 -4.65 1.09 -14.12
CA LEU A 100 -5.44 -0.06 -14.58
C LEU A 100 -5.69 -0.05 -16.09
N CYS A 101 -5.90 1.12 -16.70
CA CYS A 101 -6.09 1.23 -18.14
C CYS A 101 -4.79 1.14 -18.95
N LYS A 102 -3.62 1.42 -18.35
CA LYS A 102 -2.33 1.17 -19.01
C LYS A 102 -1.98 -0.31 -19.07
N ASP A 103 -2.36 -1.05 -18.03
CA ASP A 103 -2.03 -2.46 -17.86
C ASP A 103 -3.13 -3.40 -18.41
N GLY A 104 -4.32 -2.86 -18.73
CA GLY A 104 -5.49 -3.61 -19.18
C GLY A 104 -5.65 -3.62 -20.71
N GLU A 105 -5.90 -4.81 -21.27
CA GLU A 105 -6.27 -5.03 -22.68
C GLU A 105 -7.78 -4.83 -22.93
N GLU A 106 -8.56 -4.56 -21.88
CA GLU A 106 -10.02 -4.45 -21.91
C GLU A 106 -10.50 -3.00 -21.78
N ASP A 107 -11.43 -2.61 -22.65
CA ASP A 107 -12.08 -1.29 -22.66
C ASP A 107 -12.96 -1.02 -21.41
N SER A 108 -13.31 -2.04 -20.62
CA SER A 108 -14.06 -1.84 -19.38
C SER A 108 -13.69 -2.78 -18.24
N ILE A 109 -13.23 -2.20 -17.13
CA ILE A 109 -12.84 -2.89 -15.90
C ILE A 109 -13.84 -2.55 -14.80
N THR A 110 -14.34 -3.55 -14.07
CA THR A 110 -15.19 -3.35 -12.88
C THR A 110 -14.35 -3.48 -11.61
N LEU A 111 -14.53 -2.58 -10.63
CA LEU A 111 -13.95 -2.65 -9.30
C LEU A 111 -15.06 -2.71 -8.26
N ASN A 112 -14.90 -3.60 -7.30
CA ASN A 112 -15.75 -3.68 -6.12
C ASN A 112 -15.16 -2.81 -5.01
N VAL A 113 -16.00 -1.97 -4.43
CA VAL A 113 -15.72 -1.03 -3.36
C VAL A 113 -16.52 -1.42 -2.13
N GLY A 114 -15.85 -1.48 -0.98
CA GLY A 114 -16.50 -1.77 0.29
C GLY A 114 -15.65 -1.32 1.48
N ILE A 115 -16.19 -1.54 2.68
CA ILE A 115 -15.52 -1.26 3.95
C ILE A 115 -14.43 -2.31 4.20
N ASP A 116 -13.24 -1.87 4.59
CA ASP A 116 -12.14 -2.72 5.05
C ASP A 116 -12.54 -3.32 6.41
N THR A 117 -13.29 -4.41 6.38
CA THR A 117 -13.67 -5.13 7.58
C THR A 117 -12.41 -5.75 8.22
N PRO A 118 -12.11 -5.52 9.52
CA PRO A 118 -10.95 -6.10 10.22
C PRO A 118 -10.96 -7.64 10.36
N TRP A 119 -11.82 -8.33 9.63
CA TRP A 119 -12.16 -9.75 9.78
C TRP A 119 -10.96 -10.71 9.55
N ASP A 120 -9.89 -10.27 8.90
CA ASP A 120 -8.67 -11.07 8.69
C ASP A 120 -7.90 -11.37 9.99
N VAL A 121 -7.91 -10.44 10.95
CA VAL A 121 -7.19 -10.61 12.23
C VAL A 121 -7.95 -11.59 13.15
N ILE A 122 -9.28 -11.56 13.09
CA ILE A 122 -10.16 -12.42 13.90
C ILE A 122 -10.06 -13.88 13.42
N LYS A 123 -10.00 -14.12 12.10
CA LYS A 123 -9.77 -15.48 11.55
C LYS A 123 -8.37 -16.00 11.84
N PHE A 124 -7.34 -15.16 11.97
CA PHE A 124 -5.99 -15.59 12.34
C PHE A 124 -5.94 -16.17 13.76
N VAL A 125 -6.54 -15.48 14.73
CA VAL A 125 -6.68 -15.98 16.11
C VAL A 125 -7.54 -17.24 16.13
N GLY A 126 -8.63 -17.26 15.36
CA GLY A 126 -9.49 -18.42 15.18
C GLY A 126 -8.75 -19.65 14.66
N ARG A 127 -7.96 -19.52 13.58
CA ARG A 127 -7.24 -20.64 12.94
C ARG A 127 -6.05 -21.16 13.76
N VAL A 128 -5.40 -20.31 14.56
CA VAL A 128 -4.33 -20.75 15.49
C VAL A 128 -4.94 -21.50 16.68
N LEU A 129 -6.14 -21.12 17.13
CA LEU A 129 -6.90 -21.88 18.10
C LEU A 129 -7.48 -23.19 17.51
N GLU A 130 -7.97 -23.18 16.27
CA GLU A 130 -8.47 -24.37 15.58
C GLU A 130 -7.36 -25.36 15.24
N LYS A 131 -6.18 -24.91 14.81
CA LYS A 131 -5.02 -25.81 14.62
C LYS A 131 -4.53 -26.46 15.91
N LYS A 132 -4.97 -25.97 17.08
CA LYS A 132 -4.73 -26.63 18.37
C LYS A 132 -5.85 -27.59 18.78
N LYS A 133 -6.98 -27.59 18.06
CA LYS A 133 -8.18 -28.37 18.36
C LYS A 133 -8.50 -29.44 17.31
N VAL A 134 -8.00 -29.29 16.08
CA VAL A 134 -8.17 -30.27 14.98
C VAL A 134 -6.97 -31.22 14.94
N ALA A 135 -6.89 -32.07 15.96
CA ALA A 135 -6.14 -33.32 15.93
C ALA A 135 -7.05 -34.54 16.17
N ASP A 136 -8.37 -34.32 16.25
CA ASP A 136 -9.39 -35.36 16.28
C ASP A 136 -10.58 -34.86 15.45
N GLU A 137 -11.13 -35.78 14.65
CA GLU A 137 -12.35 -35.72 13.83
C GLU A 137 -12.15 -35.42 12.32
N GLU A 138 -12.42 -36.48 11.54
CA GLU A 138 -12.51 -36.61 10.08
C GLU A 138 -13.89 -36.17 9.53
N GLU A 139 -13.94 -36.01 8.19
CA GLU A 139 -15.12 -35.90 7.29
C GLU A 139 -15.91 -34.56 7.37
N ASP A 140 -16.41 -33.92 6.30
CA ASP A 140 -16.73 -34.27 4.92
C ASP A 140 -16.87 -32.99 4.05
N ASP A 141 -16.83 -33.18 2.72
CA ASP A 141 -17.35 -32.36 1.60
C ASP A 141 -17.54 -30.83 1.74
N ASP A 142 -16.84 -30.06 0.89
CA ASP A 142 -17.40 -28.90 0.14
C ASP A 142 -16.46 -28.48 -1.01
N ALA A 143 -16.90 -28.72 -2.25
CA ALA A 143 -16.20 -28.43 -3.50
C ALA A 143 -16.25 -26.94 -3.93
N ASP A 144 -16.49 -26.03 -2.98
CA ASP A 144 -16.59 -24.58 -3.20
C ASP A 144 -15.36 -23.82 -2.66
N HIS A 145 -14.41 -24.52 -2.05
CA HIS A 145 -13.30 -23.93 -1.32
C HIS A 145 -12.09 -23.50 -2.17
N GLU A 146 -12.04 -23.84 -3.46
CA GLU A 146 -10.84 -23.60 -4.27
C GLU A 146 -10.69 -22.14 -4.75
N ASP A 147 -11.77 -21.39 -4.96
CA ASP A 147 -11.70 -20.02 -5.53
C ASP A 147 -11.27 -18.97 -4.48
N TRP A 148 -11.66 -19.19 -3.22
CA TRP A 148 -11.28 -18.34 -2.07
C TRP A 148 -9.85 -18.59 -1.56
N ALA A 149 -9.34 -19.82 -1.70
CA ALA A 149 -7.96 -20.15 -1.33
C ALA A 149 -6.95 -19.35 -2.16
N SER A 150 -7.20 -19.21 -3.47
CA SER A 150 -6.31 -18.48 -4.38
C SER A 150 -6.26 -16.96 -4.17
N LEU A 151 -7.35 -16.36 -3.68
CA LEU A 151 -7.39 -14.95 -3.26
C LEU A 151 -6.64 -14.76 -1.94
N SER A 152 -6.76 -15.72 -1.03
CA SER A 152 -6.06 -15.70 0.26
C SER A 152 -4.55 -15.93 0.14
N ASP A 153 -4.07 -16.71 -0.84
CA ASP A 153 -2.64 -17.03 -1.00
C ASP A 153 -1.81 -15.85 -1.49
N VAL A 154 -2.35 -15.03 -2.40
CA VAL A 154 -1.65 -13.83 -2.91
C VAL A 154 -1.65 -12.72 -1.87
N ASP A 155 -2.74 -12.57 -1.11
CA ASP A 155 -2.78 -11.61 -0.02
C ASP A 155 -1.94 -12.08 1.18
N TRP A 156 -1.86 -13.40 1.43
CA TRP A 156 -0.96 -14.01 2.40
C TRP A 156 0.51 -13.73 2.08
N LEU A 157 0.93 -13.92 0.82
CA LEU A 157 2.30 -13.64 0.41
C LEU A 157 2.64 -12.16 0.58
N SER A 158 1.71 -11.26 0.24
CA SER A 158 1.91 -9.81 0.40
C SER A 158 2.10 -9.43 1.89
N HIS A 159 1.32 -10.03 2.79
CA HIS A 159 1.41 -9.84 4.24
C HIS A 159 2.66 -10.48 4.84
N LEU A 160 3.04 -11.69 4.40
CA LEU A 160 4.24 -12.39 4.87
C LEU A 160 5.52 -11.63 4.47
N LEU A 161 5.61 -11.17 3.22
CA LEU A 161 6.72 -10.33 2.75
C LEU A 161 6.79 -9.00 3.52
N TYR A 162 5.63 -8.45 3.88
CA TYR A 162 5.52 -7.22 4.67
C TYR A 162 5.99 -7.44 6.13
N LEU A 163 5.51 -8.49 6.80
CA LEU A 163 5.93 -8.88 8.16
C LEU A 163 7.39 -9.33 8.23
N GLY A 164 7.95 -9.81 7.12
CA GLY A 164 9.37 -10.14 7.02
C GLY A 164 10.29 -8.93 7.21
N SER A 165 9.87 -7.74 6.77
CA SER A 165 10.73 -6.55 6.82
C SER A 165 11.07 -6.08 8.25
N PRO A 166 10.12 -5.95 9.19
CA PRO A 166 10.44 -5.68 10.59
C PRO A 166 11.34 -6.75 11.24
N ILE A 167 11.13 -8.03 10.90
CA ILE A 167 11.93 -9.14 11.44
C ILE A 167 13.39 -9.03 10.99
N ILE A 168 13.62 -8.69 9.71
CA ILE A 168 14.98 -8.47 9.20
C ILE A 168 15.64 -7.30 9.94
N THR A 169 14.93 -6.20 10.20
CA THR A 169 15.46 -5.07 10.98
C THR A 169 15.83 -5.47 12.41
N LEU A 170 14.99 -6.22 13.11
CA LEU A 170 15.29 -6.70 14.47
C LEU A 170 16.49 -7.66 14.48
N SER A 171 16.59 -8.52 13.45
CA SER A 171 17.75 -9.39 13.25
C SER A 171 19.02 -8.56 13.02
N SER A 172 18.97 -7.54 12.16
CA SER A 172 20.08 -6.64 11.90
C SER A 172 20.50 -5.84 13.15
N ILE A 173 19.56 -5.37 13.97
CA ILE A 173 19.86 -4.75 15.27
C ILE A 173 20.63 -5.73 16.17
N SER A 174 20.17 -6.99 16.23
CA SER A 174 20.83 -8.03 17.03
C SER A 174 22.26 -8.29 16.53
N PHE A 175 22.47 -8.36 15.21
CA PHE A 175 23.81 -8.47 14.63
C PHE A 175 24.69 -7.27 14.95
N MET A 176 24.18 -6.04 14.87
CA MET A 176 24.96 -4.83 15.20
C MET A 176 25.42 -4.84 16.66
N VAL A 177 24.58 -5.32 17.58
CA VAL A 177 24.94 -5.46 19.01
C VAL A 177 26.00 -6.55 19.20
N ILE A 178 25.85 -7.71 18.57
CA ILE A 178 26.83 -8.82 18.65
C ILE A 178 28.18 -8.42 18.06
N LEU A 179 28.17 -7.64 16.98
CA LEU A 179 29.39 -7.12 16.34
C LEU A 179 29.99 -5.92 17.09
N GLU A 180 29.33 -5.45 18.15
CA GLU A 180 29.71 -4.26 18.93
C GLU A 180 29.87 -3.00 18.06
N ASP A 181 29.14 -2.93 16.93
CA ASP A 181 29.20 -1.80 16.00
C ASP A 181 28.19 -0.72 16.42
N TRP A 182 28.61 0.10 17.38
CA TRP A 182 27.79 1.19 17.94
C TRP A 182 27.47 2.28 16.92
N TRP A 183 28.35 2.54 15.95
CA TRP A 183 28.09 3.50 14.87
C TRP A 183 27.00 2.99 13.94
N GLY A 184 27.07 1.71 13.55
CA GLY A 184 26.02 1.04 12.78
C GLY A 184 24.68 1.04 13.52
N LEU A 185 24.69 0.74 14.83
CA LEU A 185 23.50 0.77 15.67
C LEU A 185 22.90 2.19 15.78
N ALA A 186 23.74 3.22 15.98
CA ALA A 186 23.30 4.62 16.06
C ALA A 186 22.69 5.10 14.73
N ILE A 187 23.28 4.71 13.60
CA ILE A 187 22.73 4.96 12.26
C ILE A 187 21.36 4.29 12.12
N MET A 188 21.25 3.00 12.45
CA MET A 188 19.97 2.29 12.39
C MET A 188 18.89 2.93 13.25
N LEU A 189 19.21 3.30 14.49
CA LEU A 189 18.27 3.98 15.39
C LEU A 189 17.85 5.35 14.83
N THR A 190 18.79 6.10 14.25
CA THR A 190 18.49 7.38 13.59
C THR A 190 17.52 7.20 12.42
N LEU A 191 17.70 6.14 11.61
CA LEU A 191 16.77 5.81 10.53
C LEU A 191 15.38 5.43 11.07
N ILE A 192 15.31 4.65 12.15
CA ILE A 192 14.03 4.30 12.80
C ILE A 192 13.33 5.56 13.33
N ILE A 193 14.06 6.47 13.98
CA ILE A 193 13.50 7.75 14.46
C ILE A 193 12.99 8.58 13.28
N SER A 194 13.74 8.67 12.18
CA SER A 194 13.27 9.33 10.95
C SER A 194 11.97 8.72 10.44
N ARG A 195 11.83 7.38 10.46
CA ARG A 195 10.57 6.70 10.10
C ARG A 195 9.43 7.07 11.02
N ILE A 196 9.66 7.08 12.33
CA ILE A 196 8.64 7.42 13.33
C ILE A 196 8.10 8.83 13.06
N LEU A 197 8.99 9.81 12.83
CA LEU A 197 8.59 11.18 12.50
C LEU A 197 7.75 11.25 11.22
N ASN A 198 8.15 10.54 10.16
CA ASN A 198 7.39 10.49 8.92
C ASN A 198 6.01 9.83 9.09
N ILE A 199 5.94 8.71 9.82
CA ILE A 199 4.69 7.99 10.10
C ILE A 199 3.75 8.84 10.94
N TRP A 200 4.28 9.52 11.96
CA TRP A 200 3.51 10.43 12.80
C TRP A 200 2.90 11.56 11.95
N ALA A 201 3.70 12.18 11.07
CA ALA A 201 3.21 13.24 10.17
C ALA A 201 2.09 12.74 9.25
N ILE A 202 2.22 11.52 8.69
CA ILE A 202 1.17 10.92 7.84
C ILE A 202 -0.09 10.61 8.66
N LYS A 203 0.04 10.03 9.86
CA LYS A 203 -1.10 9.75 10.75
C LYS A 203 -1.86 11.01 11.12
N GLN A 204 -1.15 12.10 11.42
CA GLN A 204 -1.78 13.38 11.71
C GLN A 204 -2.59 13.91 10.51
N ARG A 205 -2.06 13.78 9.28
CA ARG A 205 -2.76 14.18 8.05
C ARG A 205 -4.01 13.34 7.75
N MET A 206 -4.12 12.12 8.29
CA MET A 206 -5.28 11.23 8.12
C MET A 206 -6.41 11.45 9.14
N THR A 207 -6.17 12.18 10.24
CA THR A 207 -7.08 12.20 11.42
C THR A 207 -8.36 13.05 11.21
N HIS A 208 -8.56 13.68 10.05
CA HIS A 208 -9.69 14.58 9.78
C HIS A 208 -10.54 14.20 8.56
N SER A 209 -10.53 12.95 8.13
CA SER A 209 -11.45 12.52 7.08
C SER A 209 -12.86 12.43 7.63
N GLU A 210 -13.69 13.33 7.15
CA GLU A 210 -15.11 13.49 7.51
C GLU A 210 -15.82 12.12 7.38
N PRO A 211 -16.59 11.69 8.40
CA PRO A 211 -17.30 10.42 8.32
C PRO A 211 -18.33 10.52 7.19
N ALA A 212 -18.19 9.68 6.17
CA ALA A 212 -19.21 9.59 5.13
C ALA A 212 -20.50 9.06 5.77
N LEU A 213 -21.62 9.70 5.44
CA LEU A 213 -22.95 9.31 5.90
C LEU A 213 -23.22 7.86 5.47
N GLU A 214 -23.55 6.97 6.41
CA GLU A 214 -23.74 5.55 6.12
C GLU A 214 -24.97 5.35 5.22
N SER A 215 -24.74 5.16 3.91
CA SER A 215 -25.79 4.81 2.95
C SER A 215 -25.57 3.38 2.47
N LEU A 216 -26.55 2.51 2.75
CA LEU A 216 -26.55 1.09 2.35
C LEU A 216 -26.96 0.88 0.89
N ILE A 217 -27.18 1.96 0.13
CA ILE A 217 -27.66 1.89 -1.25
C ILE A 217 -26.49 1.47 -2.15
N MET A 218 -26.58 0.26 -2.69
CA MET A 218 -25.64 -0.22 -3.70
C MET A 218 -25.82 0.59 -4.98
N THR A 219 -24.72 1.19 -5.45
CA THR A 219 -24.70 2.01 -6.65
C THR A 219 -23.51 1.66 -7.54
N GLU A 220 -23.56 2.12 -8.78
CA GLU A 220 -22.51 1.93 -9.77
C GLU A 220 -22.04 3.29 -10.28
N TYR A 221 -20.75 3.59 -10.13
CA TYR A 221 -20.13 4.81 -10.64
C TYR A 221 -19.31 4.46 -11.88
N ARG A 222 -19.64 5.05 -13.02
CA ARG A 222 -18.87 4.89 -14.26
C ARG A 222 -17.97 6.09 -14.47
N ILE A 223 -16.67 5.84 -14.54
CA ILE A 223 -15.65 6.86 -14.78
C ILE A 223 -15.10 6.65 -16.18
N ASP A 224 -15.25 7.66 -17.04
CA ASP A 224 -14.62 7.68 -18.36
C ASP A 224 -13.20 8.24 -18.24
N LEU A 225 -12.21 7.44 -18.62
CA LEU A 225 -10.79 7.81 -18.58
C LEU A 225 -10.32 8.37 -19.93
N GLY A 226 -11.20 8.43 -20.93
CA GLY A 226 -10.89 8.84 -22.29
C GLY A 226 -10.27 7.71 -23.13
N GLY A 227 -10.36 7.86 -24.45
CA GLY A 227 -9.77 6.88 -25.38
C GLY A 227 -10.47 5.52 -25.39
N GLY A 228 -11.77 5.46 -25.09
CA GLY A 228 -12.58 4.23 -25.11
C GLY A 228 -12.55 3.41 -23.82
N HIS A 229 -11.69 3.76 -22.86
CA HIS A 229 -11.52 3.02 -21.61
C HIS A 229 -12.44 3.59 -20.52
N SER A 230 -13.32 2.75 -19.97
CA SER A 230 -14.24 3.14 -18.89
C SER A 230 -14.16 2.19 -17.70
N VAL A 231 -13.98 2.75 -16.51
CA VAL A 231 -13.92 1.97 -15.28
C VAL A 231 -15.23 2.08 -14.51
N ARG A 232 -15.73 0.94 -14.02
CA ARG A 232 -16.96 0.85 -13.24
C ARG A 232 -16.65 0.53 -11.80
N LEU A 233 -17.01 1.41 -10.88
CA LEU A 233 -16.92 1.17 -9.44
C LEU A 233 -18.28 0.73 -8.93
N ARG A 234 -18.34 -0.38 -8.19
CA ARG A 234 -19.56 -0.93 -7.59
C ARG A 234 -19.42 -0.98 -6.08
N GLY A 235 -20.37 -0.41 -5.36
CA GLY A 235 -20.32 -0.38 -3.90
C GLY A 235 -21.43 0.48 -3.29
N PRO A 236 -21.47 0.59 -1.95
CA PRO A 236 -22.34 1.55 -1.28
C PRO A 236 -22.06 2.97 -1.76
N ASP A 237 -23.10 3.78 -2.01
CA ASP A 237 -22.96 5.14 -2.56
C ASP A 237 -22.06 6.03 -1.70
N ALA A 238 -22.18 5.95 -0.37
CA ALA A 238 -21.32 6.65 0.57
C ALA A 238 -19.85 6.26 0.42
N ASP A 239 -19.57 4.99 0.15
CA ASP A 239 -18.22 4.48 0.01
C ASP A 239 -17.60 4.84 -1.35
N LEU A 240 -18.42 4.80 -2.41
CA LEU A 240 -18.04 5.26 -3.74
C LEU A 240 -17.76 6.76 -3.73
N GLN A 241 -18.66 7.56 -3.17
CA GLN A 241 -18.47 9.00 -3.02
C GLN A 241 -17.22 9.27 -2.19
N ALA A 242 -16.98 8.52 -1.12
CA ALA A 242 -15.82 8.75 -0.28
C ALA A 242 -14.49 8.45 -0.98
N ILE A 243 -14.42 7.36 -1.75
CA ILE A 243 -13.22 7.03 -2.53
C ILE A 243 -13.04 8.03 -3.68
N VAL A 244 -14.10 8.53 -4.31
CA VAL A 244 -14.00 9.42 -5.47
C VAL A 244 -13.73 10.88 -5.08
N THR A 245 -14.37 11.36 -4.01
CA THR A 245 -14.45 12.81 -3.73
C THR A 245 -13.60 13.26 -2.54
N HIS A 246 -13.34 12.42 -1.54
CA HIS A 246 -12.50 12.84 -0.42
C HIS A 246 -11.02 12.81 -0.80
N ALA A 247 -10.30 13.85 -0.38
CA ALA A 247 -8.85 13.91 -0.57
C ALA A 247 -8.17 12.83 0.27
N TRP A 248 -7.15 12.16 -0.30
CA TRP A 248 -6.41 11.10 0.36
C TRP A 248 -5.62 11.57 1.59
N LEU A 249 -4.93 12.70 1.48
CA LEU A 249 -4.20 13.32 2.59
C LEU A 249 -4.60 14.81 2.69
N ARG A 250 -4.73 15.31 3.92
CA ARG A 250 -4.85 16.75 4.16
C ARG A 250 -3.57 17.45 3.70
N ALA A 251 -3.71 18.68 3.19
CA ALA A 251 -2.57 19.55 2.91
C ALA A 251 -1.65 19.68 4.13
N GLN A 252 -0.34 19.60 3.89
CA GLN A 252 0.67 19.69 4.94
C GLN A 252 0.60 21.03 5.70
N SER A 253 0.67 20.96 7.02
CA SER A 253 0.88 22.13 7.88
C SER A 253 2.37 22.47 8.01
N VAL A 254 2.68 23.69 8.45
CA VAL A 254 4.05 24.17 8.63
C VAL A 254 4.85 23.30 9.64
N LEU A 255 4.23 22.92 10.76
CA LEU A 255 4.88 22.08 11.79
C LEU A 255 5.21 20.68 11.24
N GLU A 256 4.27 20.07 10.53
CA GLU A 256 4.50 18.78 9.85
C GLU A 256 5.60 18.92 8.78
N GLY A 257 5.71 20.08 8.12
CA GLY A 257 6.81 20.48 7.22
C GLY A 257 8.19 20.45 7.89
N TYR A 258 8.29 21.03 9.08
CA TYR A 258 9.56 21.02 9.82
C TYR A 258 9.94 19.61 10.29
N LEU A 259 8.98 18.82 10.79
CA LEU A 259 9.26 17.43 11.22
C LEU A 259 9.72 16.55 10.05
N GLU A 260 9.14 16.77 8.88
CA GLU A 260 9.59 16.18 7.62
C GLU A 260 11.04 16.58 7.28
N ALA A 261 11.36 17.88 7.35
CA ALA A 261 12.70 18.35 7.05
C ALA A 261 13.73 17.78 8.04
N VAL A 262 13.37 17.69 9.33
CA VAL A 262 14.21 17.07 10.36
C VAL A 262 14.43 15.59 10.06
N ALA A 263 13.40 14.84 9.67
CA ALA A 263 13.53 13.45 9.26
C ALA A 263 14.49 13.29 8.07
N LYS A 264 14.38 14.16 7.04
CA LYS A 264 15.32 14.17 5.90
C LYS A 264 16.75 14.47 6.33
N LEU A 265 16.95 15.45 7.21
CA LEU A 265 18.27 15.79 7.73
C LEU A 265 18.89 14.65 8.54
N MET A 266 18.10 13.92 9.32
CA MET A 266 18.57 12.71 10.03
C MET A 266 19.08 11.64 9.05
N VAL A 267 18.38 11.44 7.94
CA VAL A 267 18.81 10.52 6.87
C VAL A 267 20.11 10.99 6.22
N TYR A 268 20.26 12.27 5.88
CA TYR A 268 21.52 12.80 5.33
C TYR A 268 22.67 12.73 6.33
N MET A 269 22.41 13.02 7.60
CA MET A 269 23.41 12.88 8.66
C MET A 269 23.90 11.42 8.77
N SER A 270 23.00 10.45 8.68
CA SER A 270 23.37 9.03 8.73
C SER A 270 24.32 8.63 7.58
N ALA A 271 24.15 9.21 6.39
CA ALA A 271 25.02 8.98 5.26
C ALA A 271 26.41 9.61 5.45
N ALA A 272 26.46 10.81 6.03
CA ALA A 272 27.71 11.51 6.33
C ALA A 272 28.54 10.81 7.43
N LEU A 273 27.87 10.19 8.40
CA LEU A 273 28.51 9.45 9.49
C LEU A 273 28.77 7.97 9.14
N GLY A 274 28.30 7.51 7.97
CA GLY A 274 28.30 6.12 7.56
C GLY A 274 29.68 5.47 7.43
N GLY A 275 30.74 6.24 7.21
CA GLY A 275 32.10 5.73 7.10
C GLY A 275 32.82 5.49 8.43
N ASN A 276 32.18 5.80 9.57
CA ASN A 276 32.65 5.38 10.89
C ASN A 276 32.23 3.95 11.26
N MET A 277 31.31 3.37 10.50
CA MET A 277 30.83 2.00 10.70
C MET A 277 31.88 0.99 10.24
N THR A 278 31.94 -0.17 10.90
CA THR A 278 32.84 -1.26 10.49
C THR A 278 32.42 -1.82 9.12
N GLN A 279 33.32 -2.54 8.45
CA GLN A 279 32.97 -3.25 7.21
C GLN A 279 31.83 -4.25 7.42
N ALA A 280 31.83 -4.97 8.55
CA ALA A 280 30.78 -5.93 8.88
C ALA A 280 29.43 -5.23 9.09
N GLY A 281 29.40 -4.14 9.87
CA GLY A 281 28.21 -3.31 10.03
C GLY A 281 27.71 -2.74 8.71
N ALA A 282 28.61 -2.29 7.83
CA ALA A 282 28.24 -1.80 6.50
C ALA A 282 27.57 -2.86 5.63
N ILE A 283 28.02 -4.11 5.71
CA ILE A 283 27.40 -5.25 5.02
C ILE A 283 26.03 -5.56 5.62
N VAL A 284 25.90 -5.58 6.95
CA VAL A 284 24.62 -5.80 7.63
C VAL A 284 23.60 -4.71 7.26
N LEU A 285 24.00 -3.43 7.30
CA LEU A 285 23.14 -2.31 6.92
C LEU A 285 22.75 -2.38 5.43
N SER A 286 23.69 -2.68 4.55
CA SER A 286 23.40 -2.79 3.11
C SER A 286 22.47 -3.97 2.82
N GLY A 287 22.71 -5.12 3.46
CA GLY A 287 21.87 -6.31 3.35
C GLY A 287 20.45 -6.05 3.83
N LEU A 288 20.31 -5.38 4.99
CA LEU A 288 19.01 -4.93 5.50
C LEU A 288 18.27 -4.09 4.46
N LEU A 289 18.90 -3.00 4.01
CA LEU A 289 18.27 -2.04 3.10
C LEU A 289 17.89 -2.68 1.77
N LEU A 290 18.76 -3.49 1.16
CA LEU A 290 18.48 -4.16 -0.11
C LEU A 290 17.42 -5.24 0.03
N ALA A 291 17.48 -6.07 1.07
CA ALA A 291 16.48 -7.11 1.31
C ALA A 291 15.11 -6.50 1.58
N SER A 292 15.03 -5.48 2.44
CA SER A 292 13.78 -4.76 2.71
C SER A 292 13.26 -4.06 1.45
N ALA A 293 14.12 -3.42 0.65
CA ALA A 293 13.73 -2.84 -0.64
C ALA A 293 13.11 -3.87 -1.60
N ALA A 294 13.72 -5.05 -1.71
CA ALA A 294 13.25 -6.14 -2.55
C ALA A 294 11.90 -6.68 -2.06
N LEU A 295 11.76 -6.93 -0.75
CA LEU A 295 10.51 -7.40 -0.15
C LEU A 295 9.37 -6.39 -0.32
N LEU A 296 9.64 -5.10 -0.08
CA LEU A 296 8.69 -4.01 -0.31
C LEU A 296 8.32 -3.89 -1.79
N GLY A 297 9.30 -3.95 -2.69
CA GLY A 297 9.07 -3.91 -4.12
C GLY A 297 8.19 -5.05 -4.59
N LEU A 298 8.46 -6.27 -4.13
CA LEU A 298 7.68 -7.46 -4.44
C LEU A 298 6.26 -7.39 -3.84
N SER A 299 6.14 -6.97 -2.58
CA SER A 299 4.85 -6.75 -1.91
C SER A 299 4.00 -5.71 -2.64
N ASN A 300 4.62 -4.60 -3.08
CA ASN A 300 3.95 -3.56 -3.86
C ASN A 300 3.52 -4.03 -5.26
N ALA A 301 4.34 -4.86 -5.93
CA ALA A 301 4.00 -5.40 -7.24
C ALA A 301 2.81 -6.36 -7.20
N HIS A 302 2.61 -7.03 -6.06
CA HIS A 302 1.48 -7.95 -5.85
C HIS A 302 0.24 -7.28 -5.26
N ALA A 303 0.32 -6.00 -4.88
CA ALA A 303 -0.82 -5.25 -4.39
C ALA A 303 -1.79 -4.95 -5.55
N ARG A 304 -2.91 -5.67 -5.60
CA ARG A 304 -3.89 -5.60 -6.71
C ARG A 304 -5.01 -4.60 -6.50
N GLY A 305 -5.17 -4.08 -5.28
CA GLY A 305 -6.16 -3.06 -4.93
C GLY A 305 -5.53 -1.96 -4.10
N PHE A 306 -6.29 -0.90 -3.86
CA PHE A 306 -5.88 0.16 -2.94
C PHE A 306 -6.86 0.30 -1.79
N ARG A 307 -6.35 0.77 -0.65
CA ARG A 307 -7.13 1.07 0.55
C ARG A 307 -7.09 2.56 0.82
N MET A 308 -8.20 3.13 1.29
CA MET A 308 -8.29 4.53 1.67
C MET A 308 -9.43 4.76 2.65
N HIS A 309 -9.17 5.45 3.76
CA HIS A 309 -10.17 5.80 4.78
C HIS A 309 -11.03 4.62 5.26
N GLY A 310 -10.40 3.46 5.49
CA GLY A 310 -11.11 2.25 5.92
C GLY A 310 -11.97 1.62 4.84
N ARG A 311 -11.75 1.95 3.57
CA ARG A 311 -12.41 1.36 2.40
C ARG A 311 -11.38 0.73 1.47
N TYR A 312 -11.78 -0.30 0.74
CA TYR A 312 -10.95 -0.94 -0.27
C TYR A 312 -11.61 -0.83 -1.65
N ALA A 313 -10.78 -0.78 -2.69
CA ALA A 313 -11.20 -0.92 -4.07
C ALA A 313 -10.39 -2.04 -4.71
N MET A 314 -11.07 -3.10 -5.17
CA MET A 314 -10.44 -4.28 -5.79
C MET A 314 -11.05 -4.57 -7.16
N PRO A 315 -10.24 -4.88 -8.19
CA PRO A 315 -10.75 -5.27 -9.50
C PRO A 315 -11.48 -6.61 -9.43
N GLU A 316 -12.66 -6.66 -10.07
CA GLU A 316 -13.49 -7.86 -10.19
C GLU A 316 -12.83 -8.86 -11.14
N ARG A 317 -12.58 -10.10 -10.70
CA ARG A 317 -11.89 -11.10 -11.52
C ARG A 317 -12.85 -11.74 -12.53
N LYS A 318 -12.38 -11.93 -13.77
CA LYS A 318 -13.10 -12.54 -14.92
C LYS A 318 -13.73 -13.93 -14.69
N ARG A 319 -13.43 -14.66 -13.61
CA ARG A 319 -14.02 -16.00 -13.36
C ARG A 319 -15.49 -15.96 -12.91
N ALA A 320 -15.94 -14.86 -12.31
CA ALA A 320 -17.33 -14.71 -11.92
C ALA A 320 -18.27 -14.64 -13.14
N LYS A 321 -17.81 -14.15 -14.30
CA LYS A 321 -18.59 -14.17 -15.55
C LYS A 321 -18.87 -15.59 -16.01
N THR A 322 -17.90 -16.51 -15.94
CA THR A 322 -18.11 -17.91 -16.38
C THR A 322 -19.06 -18.66 -15.47
N VAL A 323 -19.01 -18.42 -14.15
CA VAL A 323 -19.92 -19.06 -13.18
C VAL A 323 -21.34 -18.46 -13.26
N GLN A 324 -21.46 -17.16 -13.50
CA GLN A 324 -22.75 -16.49 -13.64
C GLN A 324 -23.41 -16.79 -15.00
N GLU A 325 -22.62 -16.93 -16.08
CA GLU A 325 -23.08 -17.42 -17.38
C GLU A 325 -23.43 -18.92 -17.32
N SER A 326 -22.68 -19.76 -16.60
CA SER A 326 -23.03 -21.17 -16.44
C SER A 326 -24.28 -21.36 -15.57
N LEU A 327 -24.46 -20.58 -14.50
CA LEU A 327 -25.68 -20.57 -13.68
C LEU A 327 -26.90 -20.01 -14.43
N ALA A 328 -26.72 -19.00 -15.29
CA ALA A 328 -27.78 -18.50 -16.15
C ALA A 328 -28.16 -19.50 -17.25
N THR A 329 -27.20 -20.23 -17.81
CA THR A 329 -27.41 -21.30 -18.81
C THR A 329 -28.02 -22.56 -18.17
N SER A 330 -27.66 -22.88 -16.92
CA SER A 330 -28.33 -23.93 -16.14
C SER A 330 -29.76 -23.54 -15.74
N ARG A 331 -30.02 -22.29 -15.35
CA ARG A 331 -31.40 -21.84 -15.05
C ARG A 331 -32.28 -21.79 -16.30
N SER A 332 -31.74 -21.41 -17.46
CA SER A 332 -32.50 -21.40 -18.71
C SER A 332 -32.81 -22.80 -19.24
N SER A 333 -31.92 -23.77 -19.03
CA SER A 333 -32.13 -25.19 -19.40
C SER A 333 -33.07 -25.93 -18.45
N VAL A 334 -33.13 -25.54 -17.18
CA VAL A 334 -34.12 -26.07 -16.22
C VAL A 334 -35.52 -25.51 -16.52
N SER A 335 -35.63 -24.21 -16.81
CA SER A 335 -36.91 -23.57 -17.16
C SER A 335 -37.50 -24.08 -18.48
N THR A 336 -36.69 -24.40 -19.48
CA THR A 336 -37.16 -25.00 -20.75
C THR A 336 -37.61 -26.44 -20.59
N ARG A 337 -36.95 -27.24 -19.74
CA ARG A 337 -37.38 -28.61 -19.42
C ARG A 337 -38.69 -28.68 -18.64
N GLU A 338 -38.93 -27.74 -17.73
CA GLU A 338 -40.22 -27.64 -17.02
C GLU A 338 -41.36 -27.21 -17.95
N ALA A 339 -41.10 -26.33 -18.93
CA ALA A 339 -42.10 -25.92 -19.92
C ALA A 339 -42.48 -27.05 -20.90
N GLU A 340 -41.53 -27.88 -21.33
CA GLU A 340 -41.81 -29.05 -22.18
C GLU A 340 -42.56 -30.16 -21.44
N ALA A 341 -42.26 -30.39 -20.15
CA ALA A 341 -42.93 -31.39 -19.33
C ALA A 341 -44.42 -31.06 -19.09
N VAL A 342 -44.78 -29.77 -19.04
CA VAL A 342 -46.17 -29.33 -18.88
C VAL A 342 -46.94 -29.37 -20.20
N SER A 343 -46.27 -29.22 -21.36
CA SER A 343 -46.94 -29.27 -22.68
C SER A 343 -47.15 -30.69 -23.21
N GLY A 344 -46.53 -31.71 -22.63
CA GLY A 344 -46.71 -33.13 -23.01
C GLY A 344 -47.87 -33.84 -22.32
N LEU A 345 -48.68 -33.13 -21.54
CA LEU A 345 -49.78 -33.66 -20.73
C LEU A 345 -51.18 -33.17 -21.18
N VAL A 346 -51.31 -32.63 -22.40
CA VAL A 346 -52.58 -32.25 -23.03
C VAL A 346 -52.88 -33.10 -24.25
#